data_AF-A0A5K1EC61-F1
#
_entry.id   AF-A0A5K1EC61-F1
#
_cell.length_a   1.000
_cell.length_b   1.000
_cell.length_c   1.000
_cell.angle_alpha   90.00
_cell.angle_beta   90.00
_cell.angle_gamma   90.00
#
_symmetry.space_group_name_H-M   'P 1'
#
loop_
_entity.id
_entity.type
_entity.pdbx_description
1 polymer ?
#
loop_
_entity_poly.entity_id
_entity_poly.type
_entity_poly.pdbx_seq_one_letter_code
_entity_poly.pdbx_strand_id
1 'polypeptide(L)'
;MLRLHCKLSLSHAEMSEQTDGEGIPPRKAYDLFVKVEGGHKNVVFTCMDHRNHLRRKRTSSMKGGEIMALVKFIQKRLSKDTSFNSAIQMDED
;
A
#
# COMPACT_ATOMS: atom_id res chain seq x y z
N MET A 1 4.99 24.81 2.06
CA MET A 1 4.27 24.22 0.91
C MET A 1 3.34 23.14 1.42
N LEU A 2 2.02 23.36 1.39
CA LEU A 2 1.05 22.34 1.79
C LEU A 2 1.15 21.16 0.82
N ARG A 3 1.50 19.98 1.34
CA ARG A 3 1.30 18.70 0.64
C ARG A 3 -0.20 18.50 0.48
N LEU A 4 -0.75 19.00 -0.62
CA LEU A 4 -2.07 18.60 -1.07
C LEU A 4 -2.04 17.09 -1.27
N HIS A 5 -2.97 16.39 -0.65
CA HIS A 5 -3.27 15.02 -0.99
C HIS A 5 -3.75 15.00 -2.44
N CYS A 6 -2.83 14.92 -3.41
CA CYS A 6 -3.18 14.65 -4.79
C CYS A 6 -3.80 13.24 -4.80
N LYS A 7 -5.13 13.19 -4.84
CA LYS A 7 -5.88 11.95 -4.95
C LYS A 7 -5.79 11.55 -6.42
N LEU A 8 -4.92 10.58 -6.74
CA LEU A 8 -5.09 9.84 -7.99
C LEU A 8 -6.55 9.37 -8.03
N SER A 9 -7.20 9.49 -9.18
CA SER A 9 -8.50 8.85 -9.35
C SER A 9 -8.34 7.34 -9.15
N LEU A 10 -9.44 6.67 -8.81
CA LEU A 10 -9.44 5.23 -8.59
C LEU A 10 -8.84 4.47 -9.79
N SER A 11 -9.27 4.81 -11.01
CA SER A 11 -8.78 4.22 -12.26
C SER A 11 -7.27 4.39 -12.44
N HIS A 12 -6.73 5.58 -12.16
CA HIS A 12 -5.29 5.85 -12.25
C HIS A 12 -4.50 5.08 -11.19
N ALA A 13 -5.04 4.93 -9.99
CA ALA A 13 -4.43 4.14 -8.92
C ALA A 13 -4.40 2.64 -9.28
N GLU A 14 -5.51 2.08 -9.76
CA GLU A 14 -5.58 0.68 -10.18
C GLU A 14 -4.59 0.36 -11.32
N MET A 15 -4.58 1.19 -12.36
CA MET A 15 -3.62 1.05 -13.46
C MET A 15 -2.17 1.23 -12.99
N SER A 16 -1.93 2.15 -12.05
CA SER A 16 -0.62 2.32 -11.43
C SER A 16 -0.17 1.07 -10.68
N GLU A 17 -1.05 0.45 -9.91
CA GLU A 17 -0.73 -0.75 -9.13
C GLU A 17 -0.52 -1.97 -10.05
N GLN A 18 -1.32 -2.10 -11.11
CA GLN A 18 -1.15 -3.17 -12.10
C GLN A 18 0.18 -3.06 -12.83
N THR A 19 0.49 -1.88 -13.37
CA THR A 19 1.75 -1.65 -14.10
C THR A 19 2.97 -1.81 -13.19
N ASP A 20 2.87 -1.45 -11.91
CA ASP A 20 3.92 -1.71 -10.92
C ASP A 20 4.12 -3.22 -10.67
N GLY A 21 3.03 -3.99 -10.58
CA GLY A 21 3.06 -5.45 -10.46
C GLY A 21 3.65 -6.15 -11.67
N GLU A 22 3.49 -5.58 -12.86
CA GLU A 22 4.11 -6.03 -14.11
C GLU A 22 5.58 -5.58 -14.26
N GLY A 23 6.12 -4.85 -13.28
CA GLY A 23 7.51 -4.37 -13.28
C GLY A 23 7.75 -3.19 -14.22
N ILE A 24 6.69 -2.53 -14.70
CA ILE A 24 6.82 -1.35 -15.55
C ILE A 24 7.34 -0.19 -14.67
N PRO A 25 8.42 0.48 -15.09
CA PRO A 25 8.91 1.64 -14.35
C PRO A 25 7.83 2.71 -14.20
N PRO A 26 7.63 3.28 -12.99
CA PRO A 26 6.57 4.27 -12.73
C PRO A 26 6.59 5.48 -13.67
N ARG A 27 7.79 5.86 -14.15
CA ARG A 27 7.93 6.94 -15.14
C ARG A 27 7.31 6.58 -16.49
N LYS A 28 7.50 5.34 -16.96
CA LYS A 28 6.92 4.86 -18.22
C LYS A 28 5.39 4.74 -18.12
N ALA A 29 4.88 4.29 -16.97
CA ALA A 29 3.45 4.26 -16.69
C ALA A 29 2.86 5.69 -16.69
N TYR A 30 3.56 6.66 -16.07
CA TYR A 30 3.18 8.07 -16.12
C TYR A 30 3.13 8.63 -17.55
N ASP A 31 4.16 8.37 -18.35
CA ASP A 31 4.22 8.83 -19.74
C ASP A 31 3.06 8.25 -20.58
N LEU A 32 2.59 7.05 -20.26
CA LEU A 32 1.40 6.46 -20.88
C LEU A 32 0.13 7.24 -20.51
N PHE A 33 -0.08 7.60 -19.24
CA PHE A 33 -1.22 8.42 -18.84
C PHE A 33 -1.23 9.76 -19.56
N VAL A 34 -0.07 10.43 -19.60
CA VAL A 34 0.11 11.67 -20.37
C VAL A 34 -0.28 11.50 -21.83
N LYS A 35 0.14 10.40 -22.45
CA LYS A 35 -0.16 10.12 -23.87
C LYS A 35 -1.65 9.87 -24.08
N VAL A 36 -2.28 9.07 -23.22
CA VAL A 36 -3.72 8.73 -23.30
C VAL A 36 -4.59 9.94 -23.08
N GLU A 37 -4.22 10.81 -22.14
CA GLU A 37 -4.97 12.03 -21.84
C GLU A 37 -4.65 13.18 -22.81
N GLY A 38 -3.77 12.98 -23.80
CA GLY A 38 -3.48 13.99 -24.82
C GLY A 38 -2.52 15.10 -24.37
N GLY A 39 -1.72 14.83 -23.34
CA GLY A 39 -0.62 15.69 -22.89
C GLY A 39 -0.66 16.01 -21.40
N HIS A 40 0.44 16.58 -20.90
CA HIS A 40 0.63 16.82 -19.46
C HIS A 40 -0.40 17.77 -18.84
N LYS A 41 -0.98 18.67 -19.65
CA LYS A 41 -2.00 19.64 -19.18
C LYS A 41 -3.33 18.98 -18.83
N ASN A 42 -3.56 17.77 -19.34
CA ASN A 42 -4.80 17.04 -19.15
C ASN A 42 -4.70 16.03 -17.99
N VAL A 43 -3.48 15.78 -17.49
CA VAL A 43 -3.23 14.92 -16.34
C VAL A 43 -3.32 15.72 -15.05
N VAL A 44 -4.25 15.34 -14.18
CA VAL A 44 -4.51 16.00 -12.89
C VAL A 44 -3.48 15.69 -11.80
N PHE A 45 -2.45 14.90 -12.11
CA PHE A 45 -1.41 14.48 -11.18
C PHE A 45 -0.02 14.50 -11.83
N THR A 46 1.01 14.63 -11.00
CA THR A 46 2.40 14.63 -11.48
C THR A 46 3.02 13.24 -11.43
N CYS A 47 4.13 13.04 -12.15
CA CYS A 47 4.94 11.83 -12.02
C CYS A 47 5.39 11.58 -10.56
N MET A 48 5.59 12.65 -9.78
CA MET A 48 5.94 12.57 -8.37
C MET A 48 4.78 12.04 -7.53
N ASP A 49 3.54 12.48 -7.81
CA ASP A 49 2.34 12.01 -7.12
C ASP A 49 2.12 10.52 -7.37
N HIS A 50 2.28 10.07 -8.62
CA HIS A 50 2.23 8.66 -9.00
C HIS A 50 3.26 7.83 -8.22
N ARG A 51 4.52 8.27 -8.16
CA ARG A 51 5.58 7.58 -7.40
C ARG A 51 5.29 7.56 -5.89
N ASN A 52 4.78 8.67 -5.35
CA ASN A 52 4.41 8.78 -3.95
C ASN A 52 3.26 7.84 -3.59
N HIS A 53 2.27 7.68 -4.48
CA HIS A 53 1.18 6.74 -4.32
C HIS A 53 1.71 5.29 -4.18
N LEU A 54 2.53 4.83 -5.12
CA LEU A 54 3.14 3.49 -5.07
C LEU A 54 3.96 3.26 -3.80
N ARG A 55 4.76 4.26 -3.39
CA ARG A 55 5.52 4.19 -2.14
C ARG A 55 4.61 4.03 -0.93
N ARG A 56 3.53 4.83 -0.85
CA ARG A 56 2.56 4.73 0.25
C ARG A 56 1.90 3.36 0.26
N LYS A 57 1.48 2.85 -0.89
CA LYS A 57 0.85 1.53 -1.04
C LYS A 57 1.77 0.39 -0.57
N ARG A 58 3.04 0.39 -0.99
CA ARG A 58 4.03 -0.59 -0.51
C ARG A 58 4.26 -0.49 0.99
N THR A 59 4.37 0.73 1.50
CA THR A 59 4.57 0.95 2.94
C THR A 59 3.35 0.48 3.75
N SER A 60 2.13 0.74 3.29
CA SER A 60 0.92 0.27 3.98
C SER A 60 0.78 -1.25 3.91
N SER A 61 1.13 -1.86 2.78
CA SER A 61 1.16 -3.32 2.63
C SER A 61 2.19 -3.96 3.58
N MET A 62 3.38 -3.36 3.69
CA MET A 62 4.45 -3.84 4.58
C MET A 62 4.10 -3.71 6.07
N LYS A 63 3.52 -2.58 6.49
CA LYS A 63 3.01 -2.41 7.88
C LYS A 63 1.96 -3.45 8.24
N GLY A 64 1.08 -3.79 7.30
CA GLY A 64 0.14 -4.89 7.47
C GLY A 64 0.84 -6.23 7.62
N GLY A 65 1.96 -6.46 6.91
CA GLY A 65 2.74 -7.69 6.97
C GLY A 65 3.30 -8.01 8.36
N GLU A 66 3.90 -7.03 9.04
CA GLU A 66 4.48 -7.22 10.39
C GLU A 66 3.40 -7.53 11.43
N ILE A 67 2.31 -6.76 11.43
CA ILE A 67 1.18 -6.96 12.35
C ILE A 67 0.51 -8.30 12.05
N MET A 68 0.31 -8.64 10.77
CA MET A 68 -0.29 -9.92 10.37
C MET A 68 0.61 -11.11 10.72
N ALA A 69 1.93 -10.98 10.62
CA ALA A 69 2.88 -11.99 11.06
C ALA A 69 2.80 -12.21 12.57
N LEU A 70 2.71 -11.14 13.37
CA LEU A 70 2.52 -11.20 14.81
C LEU A 70 1.18 -11.87 15.18
N VAL A 71 0.07 -11.48 14.53
CA VAL A 71 -1.24 -12.08 14.75
C VAL A 71 -1.21 -13.59 14.44
N LYS A 72 -0.60 -13.99 13.31
CA LYS A 72 -0.43 -15.41 12.96
C LYS A 72 0.40 -16.18 13.99
N PHE A 73 1.44 -15.56 14.54
CA PHE A 73 2.25 -16.17 15.60
C PHE A 73 1.42 -16.41 16.87
N ILE A 74 0.65 -15.42 17.31
CA ILE A 74 -0.22 -15.54 18.49
C ILE A 74 -1.27 -16.63 18.28
N GLN A 75 -1.96 -16.63 17.13
CA GLN A 75 -2.94 -17.68 16.79
C GLN A 75 -2.31 -19.08 16.79
N LYS A 76 -1.10 -19.22 16.23
CA LYS A 76 -0.36 -20.49 16.22
C LYS A 76 0.03 -20.94 17.63
N ARG A 77 0.43 -20.02 18.51
CA ARG A 77 0.73 -20.31 19.92
C ARG A 77 -0.52 -20.75 20.68
N LEU A 78 -1.63 -20.03 20.53
CA LEU A 78 -2.93 -20.37 21.13
C LEU A 78 -3.45 -21.74 20.67
N SER A 79 -3.22 -22.13 19.42
CA SER A 79 -3.62 -23.46 18.91
C SER A 79 -2.82 -24.63 19.47
N LYS A 80 -1.65 -24.37 20.06
CA LYS A 80 -0.70 -25.41 20.52
C LYS A 80 -0.62 -25.52 22.03
N ASP A 81 -0.69 -24.40 22.72
CA ASP A 81 -0.51 -24.33 24.18
C ASP A 81 -1.77 -23.73 24.83
N THR A 82 -2.62 -24.57 25.42
CA THR A 82 -3.79 -24.12 26.20
C THR A 82 -3.37 -23.24 27.40
N SER A 83 -2.18 -23.47 27.95
CA SER A 83 -1.60 -22.67 29.03
C SER A 83 -1.24 -21.24 28.61
N PHE A 84 -0.94 -21.02 27.33
CA PHE A 84 -0.67 -19.68 26.78
C PHE A 84 -1.92 -18.80 26.78
N ASN A 85 -3.10 -19.41 26.58
CA ASN A 85 -4.37 -18.70 26.66
C ASN A 85 -4.61 -18.16 28.08
N SER A 86 -4.36 -18.99 29.10
CA SER A 86 -4.46 -18.57 30.50
C SER A 86 -3.46 -17.46 30.82
N ALA A 87 -2.19 -17.57 30.40
CA ALA A 87 -1.17 -16.55 30.68
C ALA A 87 -1.47 -15.18 30.03
N ILE A 88 -2.16 -15.13 28.88
CA ILE A 88 -2.57 -13.86 28.25
C ILE A 88 -3.73 -13.20 29.02
N GLN A 89 -4.62 -13.99 29.61
CA GLN A 89 -5.83 -13.50 30.28
C GLN A 89 -5.60 -13.05 31.74
N MET A 90 -4.44 -13.34 32.34
CA MET A 90 -4.17 -13.05 33.76
C MET A 90 -3.44 -11.72 34.02
N ASP A 91 -3.31 -10.84 33.02
CA ASP A 91 -2.71 -9.49 33.15
C ASP A 91 -3.80 -8.40 33.33
N GLU A 92 -4.92 -8.76 33.97
CA GLU A 92 -5.92 -7.83 34.50
C GLU A 92 -5.88 -7.91 36.04
N ASP A 93 -4.95 -7.17 36.65
CA ASP A 93 -5.03 -6.70 38.06
C ASP A 93 -4.48 -5.26 38.15
#